data_AF-A0A950RLC2-F1
#
_entry.id   AF-A0A950RLC2-F1
#
_cell.length_a   1.000
_cell.length_b   1.000
_cell.length_c   1.000
_cell.angle_alpha   90.00
_cell.angle_beta   90.00
_cell.angle_gamma   90.00
#
_symmetry.space_group_name_H-M   'P 1'
#
loop_
_entity.id
_entity.type
_entity.pdbx_description
1 polymer ?
#
loop_
_entity_poly.entity_id
_entity_poly.type
_entity_poly.pdbx_seq_one_letter_code
_entity_poly.pdbx_strand_id
1 'polypeptide(L)' 'MMDMSQFSIINESTEDTFASTENLPEAIRVAREVAMLGQAGEPISILDREGYAVRQLVLLPNGTVAEQVIARPVQS' A
#
# COMPACT_ATOMS: atom_id res chain seq x y z
N MET A 1 12.81 18.94 6.63
CA MET A 1 11.37 18.86 6.92
C MET A 1 11.05 17.38 6.93
N MET A 2 10.84 16.77 8.10
CA MET A 2 10.42 15.36 8.14
C MET A 2 8.99 15.32 7.60
N ASP A 3 8.77 14.50 6.58
CA ASP A 3 7.45 14.30 5.99
C ASP A 3 6.49 13.88 7.12
N MET A 4 5.48 14.70 7.40
CA MET A 4 4.53 14.48 8.51
C MET A 4 3.43 13.50 8.12
N SER A 5 3.52 12.88 6.94
CA SER A 5 2.52 11.94 6.45
C SER A 5 2.41 10.73 7.37
N GLN A 6 1.17 10.43 7.72
CA GLN A 6 0.85 9.29 8.58
C GLN A 6 0.92 7.96 7.80
N PHE A 7 0.73 8.01 6.49
CA PHE A 7 0.69 6.85 5.62
C PHE A 7 1.57 7.03 4.38
N SER A 8 2.29 5.98 4.02
CA SER A 8 3.10 5.91 2.80
C SER A 8 2.61 4.77 1.91
N ILE A 9 2.52 5.01 0.61
CA ILE A 9 2.11 4.02 -0.39
C ILE A 9 3.36 3.55 -1.12
N ILE A 10 3.67 2.26 -0.98
CA ILE A 10 4.86 1.64 -1.57
C ILE A 10 4.50 0.43 -2.43
N ASN A 11 5.37 0.10 -3.40
CA ASN A 11 5.38 -1.21 -4.03
C ASN A 11 6.43 -2.07 -3.33
N GLU A 12 6.03 -3.17 -2.71
CA GLU A 12 6.98 -4.01 -1.96
C GLU A 12 7.96 -4.76 -2.86
N SER A 13 7.64 -4.90 -4.15
CA SER A 13 8.52 -5.60 -5.10
C SER A 13 9.67 -4.72 -5.58
N THR A 14 9.46 -3.41 -5.65
CA THR A 14 10.46 -2.45 -6.15
C THR A 14 11.01 -1.52 -5.06
N GLU A 15 10.40 -1.53 -3.86
CA GLU A 15 10.66 -0.58 -2.77
C GLU A 15 10.39 0.89 -3.13
N ASP A 16 9.71 1.14 -4.25
CA ASP A 16 9.36 2.49 -4.68
C ASP A 16 8.25 3.07 -3.81
N THR A 17 8.40 4.35 -3.44
CA THR A 17 7.37 5.14 -2.76
C THR A 17 6.62 6.00 -3.77
N PHE A 18 5.31 5.82 -3.87
CA PHE A 18 4.47 6.53 -4.85
C PHE A 18 3.92 7.84 -4.29
N ALA A 19 3.49 7.82 -3.04
CA ALA A 19 2.90 8.97 -2.37
C ALA A 19 2.90 8.77 -0.86
N SER A 20 2.74 9.88 -0.15
CA SER A 20 2.53 9.90 1.29
C SER A 20 1.37 10.85 1.61
N THR A 21 0.55 10.50 2.59
CA THR A 21 -0.63 11.27 3.00
C THR A 21 -0.92 11.11 4.49
N GLU A 22 -1.59 12.10 5.07
CA GLU A 22 -2.05 12.06 6.46
C GLU A 22 -3.39 11.32 6.61
N ASN A 23 -4.07 10.98 5.51
CA ASN A 23 -5.44 10.44 5.54
C ASN A 23 -5.51 9.03 4.92
N LEU A 24 -5.97 8.04 5.70
CA LEU A 24 -6.07 6.65 5.24
C LEU A 24 -7.02 6.46 4.03
N PRO A 25 -8.25 7.00 4.01
CA PRO A 25 -9.09 7.04 2.81
C PRO A 25 -8.38 7.51 1.54
N GLU A 26 -7.57 8.57 1.65
CA GLU A 26 -6.80 9.09 0.52
C GLU A 26 -5.66 8.13 0.14
N ALA A 27 -4.98 7.54 1.14
CA ALA A 27 -3.96 6.53 0.89
C ALA A 27 -4.53 5.32 0.14
N ILE A 28 -5.74 4.87 0.50
CA ILE A 28 -6.44 3.77 -0.16
C ILE A 28 -6.79 4.14 -1.60
N ARG A 29 -7.25 5.37 -1.85
CA ARG A 29 -7.55 5.85 -3.20
C ARG A 29 -6.30 5.80 -4.07
N VAL A 30 -5.20 6.36 -3.60
CA VAL A 30 -3.93 6.39 -4.33
C VAL A 30 -3.37 4.99 -4.53
N ALA A 31 -3.37 4.14 -3.50
CA ALA A 31 -2.87 2.77 -3.60
C ALA A 31 -3.66 1.93 -4.61
N ARG A 32 -4.98 2.14 -4.74
CA ARG A 32 -5.79 1.51 -5.80
C ARG A 32 -5.38 1.99 -7.19
N GLU A 33 -5.18 3.30 -7.37
CA GLU A 33 -4.75 3.87 -8.65
C GLU A 33 -3.39 3.32 -9.07
N VAL A 34 -2.43 3.29 -8.13
CA VAL A 34 -1.11 2.71 -8.35
C VAL A 34 -1.21 1.23 -8.71
N ALA A 35 -1.98 0.44 -7.95
CA ALA A 35 -2.16 -0.98 -8.23
C ALA A 35 -2.75 -1.23 -9.63
N MET A 36 -3.70 -0.40 -10.09
CA MET A 36 -4.28 -0.51 -11.44
C MET A 36 -3.30 -0.15 -12.56
N LEU A 37 -2.34 0.75 -12.30
CA LEU A 37 -1.32 1.16 -13.27
C LEU A 37 -0.12 0.21 -13.31
N GLY A 38 0.12 -0.53 -12.22
CA GLY A 38 1.19 -1.51 -12.08
C GLY A 38 0.89 -2.86 -12.75
N GLN A 39 1.73 -3.85 -12.46
CA GLN A 39 1.57 -5.18 -13.01
C GLN A 39 0.68 -6.06 -12.10
N ALA A 40 -0.11 -6.94 -12.72
CA ALA A 40 -0.91 -7.92 -11.98
C ALA A 40 0.00 -8.80 -11.09
N GLY A 41 -0.39 -8.95 -9.84
CA GLY A 41 0.38 -9.68 -8.82
C GLY A 41 1.35 -8.81 -8.01
N GLU A 42 1.58 -7.55 -8.38
CA GLU A 42 2.43 -6.65 -7.58
C GLU A 42 1.69 -6.14 -6.34
N PRO A 43 2.25 -6.36 -5.13
CA PRO A 43 1.66 -5.87 -3.90
C PRO A 43 1.99 -4.38 -3.69
N ILE A 44 0.94 -3.59 -3.52
CA ILE A 44 1.01 -2.19 -3.10
C ILE A 44 0.60 -2.11 -1.64
N SER A 45 1.53 -1.68 -0.78
CA SER A 45 1.32 -1.59 0.66
C SER A 45 1.14 -0.14 1.10
N ILE A 46 0.17 0.06 1.99
CA ILE A 46 -0.01 1.28 2.75
C ILE A 46 0.66 1.04 4.10
N LEU A 47 1.77 1.72 4.34
CA LEU A 47 2.48 1.68 5.61
C LEU A 47 2.00 2.81 6.51
N ASP A 48 1.98 2.59 7.82
CA ASP A 48 1.88 3.68 8.79
C ASP A 48 3.25 4.37 9.00
N ARG A 49 3.27 5.41 9.83
CA ARG A 49 4.49 6.16 10.19
C ARG A 49 5.59 5.33 10.84
N GLU A 50 5.26 4.16 11.39
CA GLU A 50 6.21 3.24 12.01
C GLU A 50 6.73 2.20 11.00
N GLY A 51 6.25 2.26 9.75
CA GLY A 51 6.62 1.38 8.65
C GLY A 51 5.82 0.08 8.62
N TYR A 52 4.76 -0.06 9.42
CA TYR A 52 3.93 -1.27 9.40
C TYR A 52 2.87 -1.18 8.32
N ALA A 53 2.75 -2.24 7.52
CA ALA A 53 1.65 -2.35 6.58
C ALA A 53 0.30 -2.39 7.34
N VAL A 54 -0.56 -1.43 7.04
CA VAL A 54 -1.93 -1.36 7.56
C VAL A 54 -2.95 -1.89 6.56
N ARG A 55 -2.64 -1.78 5.26
CA ARG A 55 -3.40 -2.40 4.16
C ARG A 55 -2.48 -2.76 3.00
N GLN A 56 -2.84 -3.80 2.26
CA GLN A 56 -2.13 -4.23 1.07
C GLN A 56 -3.14 -4.48 -0.04
N LEU A 57 -2.83 -4.01 -1.24
CA LEU A 57 -3.65 -4.12 -2.43
C LEU A 57 -2.86 -4.84 -3.51
N VAL A 58 -3.56 -5.62 -4.33
CA VAL A 58 -2.96 -6.32 -5.47
C VAL A 58 -3.91 -6.25 -6.65
N LEU A 59 -3.36 -5.99 -7.83
CA LEU A 59 -4.10 -6.13 -9.07
C LEU A 59 -4.19 -7.62 -9.43
N LEU A 60 -5.41 -8.14 -9.52
CA LEU A 60 -5.65 -9.50 -9.96
C LEU A 60 -5.57 -9.61 -11.50
N PRO A 61 -5.30 -10.80 -12.06
CA PRO A 61 -5.25 -11.01 -13.51
C PRO A 61 -6.54 -10.68 -14.25
N ASN A 62 -7.67 -10.61 -13.55
CA ASN A 62 -8.97 -10.20 -14.10
C ASN A 62 -9.17 -8.68 -14.15
N GLY A 63 -8.13 -7.88 -13.82
CA GLY A 63 -8.17 -6.42 -13.83
C GLY A 63 -8.81 -5.79 -12.58
N THR A 64 -9.15 -6.58 -11.56
CA THR A 64 -9.75 -6.07 -10.31
C THR A 64 -8.68 -5.90 -9.23
N VAL A 65 -8.72 -4.79 -8.49
CA VAL A 65 -7.86 -4.61 -7.31
C VAL A 65 -8.51 -5.22 -6.07
N ALA A 66 -7.84 -6.21 -5.50
CA ALA A 66 -8.25 -6.87 -4.26
C ALA A 66 -7.41 -6.39 -3.08
N GLU A 67 -8.01 -6.35 -1.89
CA GLU A 67 -7.28 -6.15 -0.64
C GLU A 67 -6.79 -7.49 -0.12
N GLN A 68 -5.49 -7.59 0.16
CA GLN A 68 -4.90 -8.77 0.78
C GLN A 68 -4.92 -8.64 2.30
N VAL A 69 -5.21 -9.75 2.98
CA VAL A 69 -5.14 -9.83 4.43
C VAL A 69 -3.67 -9.80 4.83
N ILE A 70 -3.28 -8.77 5.59
CA ILE A 70 -1.96 -8.70 6.19
C ILE A 70 -1.96 -9.63 7.39
N ALA A 71 -1.32 -10.79 7.25
CA ALA A 71 -1.01 -11.63 8.38
C ALA A 71 0.00 -10.88 9.23
N ARG A 72 -0.45 -10.16 10.25
CA ARG A 72 0.46 -9.69 11.31
C ARG A 72 1.17 -10.93 11.85
N PRO A 73 2.52 -10.98 11.89
CA PRO A 73 3.16 -11.99 12.70
C PRO A 73 2.62 -11.80 14.11
N VAL A 74 1.97 -12.83 14.65
CA VAL A 74 1.56 -12.88 16.04
C VAL A 74 2.86 -12.80 16.83
N GLN A 75 3.22 -11.61 17.32
CA GLN A 75 4.33 -11.45 18.24
C GLN A 75 3.98 -12.32 19.47
N SER A 76 4.67 -13.46 19.57
CA SER A 76 4.63 -14.35 20.74
C SER A 76 5.50 -13.79 21.85
#